data_AF-W3WM40-F1
#
_entry.id   AF-W3WM40-F1
#
_cell.length_a   1.000
_cell.length_b   1.000
_cell.length_c   1.000
_cell.angle_alpha   90.00
_cell.angle_beta   90.00
_cell.angle_gamma   90.00
#
_symmetry.space_group_name_H-M   'P 1'
#
loop_
_entity.id
_entity.type
_entity.pdbx_description
1 polymer ?
#
loop_
_entity_poly.entity_id
_entity_poly.type
_entity_poly.pdbx_seq_one_letter_code
_entity_poly.pdbx_strand_id
1 'polypeptide(L)'
;MRVEQDNLTRLYQPILLEKALTIIHQPYPQFTEDGPALQEDPLLSSQQAFQAFVNKLAQACDSRPGGDTVTAVTILRDADNFPWYVVACNFRSKEALQGTKAFLDSLLRMIRDEQDMGRRPLLKQILWQLLSFSFPRVKLYLNNLLSHLRERAMFPRDITNRNAKAKFLSDCETCINVIHGARGKEVDEAIRSQSRDNEMEIAQVWHELRHYLGRLLSYRQAAEILLGAFDRWPSLFRDFTIDTIPSNGRASRPLPKSKLTAEEIIVNMSENASEAKTYLQQAYDLQNMALDERIQQQVEKSFRPVLHAEVALHEHLLRVGIEHPERYWNNNKYIGSSKPTFAVRAGHDNLYANWQFPPAPEQEGRMGLQANLELLGIITVLVRNDAKRTLDERRPRGKRHDSNTASSMPAYFDLGSHGTSSQTSNSRRPDRDKGLQRKDGSGAYKGDDWDSYELIASGGDDEPGNDGASISGERY
;
A
#
# COMPACT_ATOMS: atom_id res chain seq x y z
N MET A 1 18.30 -30.13 -7.44
CA MET A 1 18.44 -30.16 -5.96
C MET A 1 19.74 -29.50 -5.47
N ARG A 2 20.94 -30.12 -5.49
CA ARG A 2 22.16 -29.45 -4.96
C ARG A 2 22.57 -28.18 -5.72
N VAL A 3 22.68 -28.26 -7.05
CA VAL A 3 23.03 -27.10 -7.91
C VAL A 3 22.03 -25.93 -7.76
N GLU A 4 20.76 -26.24 -7.61
CA GLU A 4 19.70 -25.25 -7.42
C GLU A 4 19.80 -24.57 -6.06
N GLN A 5 20.02 -25.34 -4.99
CA GLN A 5 20.25 -24.81 -3.65
C GLN A 5 21.51 -23.94 -3.59
N ASP A 6 22.58 -24.32 -4.30
CA ASP A 6 23.82 -23.54 -4.36
C ASP A 6 23.61 -22.21 -5.08
N ASN A 7 22.85 -22.19 -6.17
CA ASN A 7 22.53 -20.95 -6.88
C ASN A 7 21.60 -20.04 -6.06
N LEU A 8 20.62 -20.60 -5.36
CA LEU A 8 19.79 -19.83 -4.42
C LEU A 8 20.66 -19.25 -3.30
N THR A 9 21.58 -20.02 -2.74
CA THR A 9 22.53 -19.52 -1.71
C THR A 9 23.32 -18.32 -2.24
N ARG A 10 23.86 -18.42 -3.46
CA ARG A 10 24.62 -17.35 -4.12
C ARG A 10 23.81 -16.09 -4.38
N LEU A 11 22.50 -16.22 -4.61
CA LEU A 11 21.58 -15.09 -4.74
C LEU A 11 21.24 -14.47 -3.38
N TYR A 12 20.85 -15.27 -2.40
CA TYR A 12 20.26 -14.73 -1.16
C TYR A 12 21.30 -14.16 -0.19
N GLN A 13 22.55 -14.62 -0.23
CA GLN A 13 23.63 -14.01 0.56
C GLN A 13 23.76 -12.49 0.30
N PRO A 14 23.98 -12.01 -0.94
CA PRO A 14 24.05 -10.57 -1.20
C PRO A 14 22.72 -9.83 -0.96
N ILE A 15 21.55 -10.49 -1.12
CA ILE A 15 20.26 -9.91 -0.71
C ILE A 15 20.24 -9.61 0.79
N LEU A 16 20.70 -10.55 1.64
CA LEU A 16 20.72 -10.34 3.08
C LEU A 16 21.68 -9.23 3.50
N LEU A 17 22.86 -9.18 2.85
CA LEU A 17 23.82 -8.11 3.07
C LEU A 17 23.21 -6.75 2.70
N GLU A 18 22.65 -6.61 1.49
CA GLU A 18 22.01 -5.35 1.08
C GLU A 18 20.85 -4.97 1.99
N LYS A 19 20.07 -5.95 2.48
CA LYS A 19 19.01 -5.68 3.45
C LYS A 19 19.56 -5.18 4.79
N ALA A 20 20.66 -5.75 5.27
CA ALA A 20 21.30 -5.31 6.51
C ALA A 20 21.90 -3.90 6.36
N LEU A 21 22.61 -3.64 5.26
CA LEU A 21 23.15 -2.33 4.91
C LEU A 21 22.05 -1.28 4.80
N THR A 22 20.92 -1.65 4.16
CA THR A 22 19.74 -0.81 4.11
C THR A 22 19.29 -0.43 5.51
N ILE A 23 19.18 -1.38 6.46
CA ILE A 23 18.74 -1.06 7.83
C ILE A 23 19.76 -0.16 8.56
N ILE A 24 21.06 -0.38 8.36
CA ILE A 24 22.14 0.40 9.00
C ILE A 24 22.17 1.84 8.47
N HIS A 25 21.96 2.01 7.17
CA HIS A 25 22.04 3.30 6.48
C HIS A 25 20.68 3.99 6.26
N GLN A 26 19.55 3.33 6.57
CA GLN A 26 18.19 3.92 6.56
C GLN A 26 17.75 4.71 7.82
N PRO A 27 18.58 5.19 8.77
CA PRO A 27 18.13 6.31 9.59
C PRO A 27 18.04 7.61 8.79
N TYR A 28 18.56 7.65 7.55
CA TYR A 28 18.51 8.83 6.68
C TYR A 28 17.41 8.70 5.63
N PRO A 29 16.29 9.42 5.75
CA PRO A 29 15.36 9.53 4.63
C PRO A 29 16.09 10.19 3.47
N GLN A 30 16.24 9.47 2.36
CA GLN A 30 16.36 10.16 1.08
C GLN A 30 15.03 10.88 0.90
N PHE A 31 15.04 12.21 1.01
CA PHE A 31 13.93 13.08 0.62
C PHE A 31 13.78 13.04 -0.91
N THR A 32 13.46 11.86 -1.44
CA THR A 32 13.04 11.65 -2.83
C THR A 32 11.54 11.30 -2.86
N GLU A 33 10.79 11.70 -1.82
CA GLU A 33 9.33 11.65 -1.82
C GLU A 33 8.65 12.74 -2.65
N ASP A 34 9.42 13.48 -3.46
CA ASP A 34 8.86 14.19 -4.61
C ASP A 34 8.84 13.27 -5.83
N GLY A 35 8.12 12.14 -5.72
CA GLY A 35 7.19 11.89 -6.81
C GLY A 35 6.27 13.11 -6.76
N PRO A 36 6.11 13.89 -7.85
CA PRO A 36 5.50 15.21 -7.80
C PRO A 36 4.29 15.10 -6.88
N ALA A 37 4.15 16.02 -5.93
CA ALA A 37 2.86 16.21 -5.28
C ALA A 37 1.90 16.14 -6.44
N LEU A 38 1.15 15.05 -6.55
CA LEU A 38 0.27 14.84 -7.68
C LEU A 38 -0.84 15.82 -7.35
N GLN A 39 -0.58 17.09 -7.70
CA GLN A 39 -1.53 18.04 -8.23
C GLN A 39 -2.55 17.15 -8.88
N GLU A 40 -3.77 17.21 -8.36
CA GLU A 40 -4.92 16.53 -8.92
C GLU A 40 -4.86 16.80 -10.41
N ASP A 41 -4.28 15.86 -11.16
CA ASP A 41 -3.90 16.15 -12.53
C ASP A 41 -5.23 16.12 -13.25
N PRO A 42 -5.75 17.30 -13.67
CA PRO A 42 -7.09 17.39 -14.23
C PRO A 42 -7.17 16.61 -15.56
N LEU A 43 -6.02 16.11 -16.05
CA LEU A 43 -5.83 15.46 -17.34
C LEU A 43 -5.60 13.95 -17.23
N LEU A 44 -5.85 13.30 -16.09
CA LEU A 44 -5.75 11.83 -16.00
C LEU A 44 -6.67 11.17 -17.05
N SER A 45 -6.04 10.50 -18.02
CA SER A 45 -6.72 9.81 -19.11
C SER A 45 -7.64 8.70 -18.58
N SER A 46 -8.67 8.35 -19.37
CA SER A 46 -9.56 7.21 -19.06
C SER A 46 -8.78 5.92 -18.75
N GLN A 47 -7.63 5.72 -19.42
CA GLN A 47 -6.73 4.60 -19.16
C GLN A 47 -6.10 4.64 -17.75
N GLN A 48 -5.60 5.80 -17.31
CA GLN A 48 -5.02 5.94 -15.98
C GLN A 48 -6.08 5.83 -14.87
N ALA A 49 -7.29 6.34 -15.12
CA ALA A 49 -8.42 6.14 -14.22
C ALA A 49 -8.80 4.65 -14.09
N PHE A 50 -8.76 3.90 -15.19
CA PHE A 50 -8.97 2.45 -15.16
C PHE A 50 -7.86 1.74 -14.38
N GLN A 51 -6.59 2.10 -14.61
CA GLN A 51 -5.47 1.53 -13.86
C GLN A 51 -5.58 1.84 -12.35
N ALA A 52 -6.02 3.06 -11.99
CA ALA A 52 -6.31 3.41 -10.61
C ALA A 52 -7.42 2.52 -10.02
N PHE A 53 -8.50 2.28 -10.75
CA PHE A 53 -9.55 1.34 -10.36
C PHE A 53 -9.00 -0.07 -10.08
N VAL A 54 -8.23 -0.65 -11.02
CA VAL A 54 -7.65 -1.99 -10.83
C VAL A 54 -6.70 -2.04 -9.62
N ASN A 55 -5.87 -1.01 -9.42
CA ASN A 55 -5.03 -0.91 -8.23
C ASN A 55 -5.84 -0.80 -6.92
N LYS A 56 -6.98 -0.09 -6.94
CA LYS A 56 -7.86 0.01 -5.77
C LYS A 56 -8.60 -1.29 -5.46
N LEU A 57 -8.94 -2.09 -6.46
CA LEU A 57 -9.44 -3.46 -6.25
C LEU A 57 -8.37 -4.34 -5.60
N ALA A 58 -7.13 -4.27 -6.10
CA ALA A 58 -6.02 -5.00 -5.52
C ALA A 58 -5.75 -4.56 -4.07
N GLN A 59 -5.75 -3.25 -3.80
CA GLN A 59 -5.64 -2.69 -2.45
C GLN A 59 -6.78 -3.18 -1.53
N ALA A 60 -8.02 -3.17 -2.00
CA ALA A 60 -9.19 -3.63 -1.25
C ALA A 60 -9.06 -5.09 -0.82
N CYS A 61 -8.42 -5.92 -1.65
CA CYS A 61 -8.21 -7.33 -1.39
C CYS A 61 -7.00 -7.64 -0.48
N ASP A 62 -6.17 -6.66 -0.15
CA ASP A 62 -4.96 -6.86 0.67
C ASP A 62 -5.20 -6.58 2.17
N SER A 63 -5.68 -7.62 2.84
CA SER A 63 -6.31 -7.54 4.15
C SER A 63 -5.37 -7.53 5.37
N ARG A 64 -4.11 -7.95 5.23
CA ARG A 64 -3.17 -8.12 6.37
C ARG A 64 -1.86 -7.35 6.15
N PRO A 65 -1.23 -6.88 7.24
CA PRO A 65 0.14 -6.40 7.15
C PRO A 65 1.12 -7.55 6.91
N GLY A 66 2.36 -7.24 6.54
CA GLY A 66 3.44 -8.23 6.44
C GLY A 66 3.65 -8.88 5.07
N GLY A 67 2.84 -8.53 4.07
CA GLY A 67 3.13 -8.86 2.66
C GLY A 67 2.53 -10.14 2.11
N ASP A 68 2.06 -11.06 2.96
CA ASP A 68 1.44 -12.33 2.51
C ASP A 68 0.15 -12.08 1.70
N THR A 69 -0.67 -11.12 2.12
CA THR A 69 -1.95 -10.83 1.47
C THR A 69 -1.85 -9.82 0.33
N VAL A 70 -0.64 -9.39 -0.02
CA VAL A 70 -0.42 -8.53 -1.20
C VAL A 70 -1.09 -9.19 -2.39
N THR A 71 -1.92 -8.40 -3.07
CA THR A 71 -2.84 -8.90 -4.08
C THR A 71 -2.55 -8.21 -5.39
N ALA A 72 -2.61 -8.97 -6.47
CA ALA A 72 -2.60 -8.48 -7.84
C ALA A 72 -3.93 -8.83 -8.51
N VAL A 73 -4.42 -7.93 -9.37
CA VAL A 73 -5.68 -8.08 -10.08
C VAL A 73 -5.48 -7.68 -11.54
N THR A 74 -6.06 -8.43 -12.45
CA THR A 74 -6.28 -7.99 -13.83
C THR A 74 -7.73 -8.22 -14.21
N ILE A 75 -8.19 -7.51 -15.24
CA ILE A 75 -9.55 -7.62 -15.77
C ILE A 75 -9.44 -8.00 -17.24
N LEU A 76 -10.01 -9.14 -17.57
CA LEU A 76 -10.04 -9.73 -18.90
C LEU A 76 -11.47 -9.67 -19.47
N ARG A 77 -11.60 -10.06 -20.73
CA ARG A 77 -12.88 -10.40 -21.35
C ARG A 77 -13.01 -11.92 -21.40
N ASP A 78 -14.16 -12.42 -20.96
CA ASP A 78 -14.53 -13.81 -21.21
C ASP A 78 -15.02 -14.03 -22.65
N ALA A 79 -15.51 -15.23 -22.94
CA ALA A 79 -16.00 -15.60 -24.27
C ALA A 79 -17.23 -14.78 -24.71
N ASP A 80 -18.02 -14.30 -23.75
CA ASP A 80 -19.25 -13.53 -23.95
C ASP A 80 -19.02 -12.01 -23.86
N ASN A 81 -17.75 -11.58 -23.77
CA ASN A 81 -17.30 -10.19 -23.55
C ASN A 81 -17.72 -9.58 -22.21
N PHE A 82 -18.03 -10.40 -21.21
CA PHE A 82 -18.23 -9.93 -19.85
C PHE A 82 -16.90 -9.77 -19.10
N PRO A 83 -16.87 -8.93 -18.04
CA PRO A 83 -15.65 -8.73 -17.25
C PRO A 83 -15.26 -10.01 -16.51
N TRP A 84 -14.02 -10.44 -16.71
CA TRP A 84 -13.43 -11.56 -15.99
C TRP A 84 -12.28 -11.08 -15.11
N TYR A 85 -12.51 -11.06 -13.80
CA TYR A 85 -11.53 -10.64 -12.81
C TYR A 85 -10.65 -11.82 -12.43
N VAL A 86 -9.33 -11.67 -12.57
CA VAL A 86 -8.37 -12.70 -12.14
C VAL A 86 -7.50 -12.14 -11.02
N VAL A 87 -7.51 -12.83 -9.88
CA VAL A 87 -6.90 -12.38 -8.62
C VAL A 87 -5.81 -13.34 -8.18
N ALA A 88 -4.63 -12.81 -7.85
CA ALA A 88 -3.54 -13.56 -7.24
C ALA A 88 -3.12 -12.91 -5.92
N CYS A 89 -2.60 -13.71 -4.99
CA CYS A 89 -2.00 -13.21 -3.74
C CYS A 89 -0.62 -13.83 -3.53
N ASN A 90 0.28 -13.09 -2.86
CA ASN A 90 1.61 -13.60 -2.51
C ASN A 90 1.51 -14.96 -1.79
N PHE A 91 0.67 -15.02 -0.75
CA PHE A 91 0.40 -16.23 0.00
C PHE A 91 -0.93 -16.19 0.76
N ARG A 92 -1.87 -17.06 0.39
CA ARG A 92 -3.11 -17.34 1.13
C ARG A 92 -3.39 -18.85 1.13
N SER A 93 -4.02 -19.35 2.20
CA SER A 93 -4.64 -20.69 2.14
C SER A 93 -5.80 -20.69 1.15
N LYS A 94 -6.23 -21.88 0.71
CA LYS A 94 -7.35 -22.03 -0.22
C LYS A 94 -8.63 -21.37 0.32
N GLU A 95 -8.90 -21.54 1.61
CA GLU A 95 -10.06 -20.98 2.31
C GLU A 95 -9.95 -19.45 2.38
N ALA A 96 -8.78 -18.93 2.72
CA ALA A 96 -8.54 -17.49 2.80
C ALA A 96 -8.60 -16.81 1.42
N LEU A 97 -8.19 -17.51 0.36
CA LEU A 97 -8.30 -17.04 -1.02
C LEU A 97 -9.75 -17.06 -1.51
N GLN A 98 -10.52 -18.10 -1.16
CA GLN A 98 -11.96 -18.14 -1.42
C GLN A 98 -12.70 -17.02 -0.66
N GLY A 99 -12.28 -16.71 0.57
CA GLY A 99 -12.76 -15.55 1.31
C GLY A 99 -12.49 -14.23 0.59
N THR A 100 -11.34 -14.07 -0.05
CA THR A 100 -11.05 -12.90 -0.90
C THR A 100 -11.97 -12.84 -2.13
N LYS A 101 -12.18 -13.97 -2.81
CA LYS A 101 -13.12 -14.05 -3.96
C LYS A 101 -14.53 -13.63 -3.54
N ALA A 102 -15.04 -14.21 -2.44
CA ALA A 102 -16.36 -13.91 -1.92
C ALA A 102 -16.50 -12.43 -1.50
N PHE A 103 -15.46 -11.86 -0.88
CA PHE A 103 -15.42 -10.44 -0.56
C PHE A 103 -15.50 -9.56 -1.80
N LEU A 104 -14.69 -9.83 -2.83
CA LEU A 104 -14.68 -9.03 -4.05
C LEU A 104 -16.01 -9.13 -4.81
N ASP A 105 -16.58 -10.33 -4.92
CA ASP A 105 -17.91 -10.54 -5.51
C ASP A 105 -18.98 -9.76 -4.75
N SER A 106 -19.00 -9.87 -3.42
CA SER A 106 -19.95 -9.13 -2.56
C SER A 106 -19.78 -7.61 -2.68
N LEU A 107 -18.55 -7.12 -2.78
CA LEU A 107 -18.26 -5.69 -2.93
C LEU A 107 -18.79 -5.15 -4.27
N LEU A 108 -18.50 -5.82 -5.38
CA LEU A 108 -18.95 -5.40 -6.71
C LEU A 108 -20.48 -5.48 -6.85
N ARG A 109 -21.11 -6.54 -6.31
CA ARG A 109 -22.58 -6.67 -6.30
C ARG A 109 -23.25 -5.61 -5.45
N MET A 110 -22.75 -5.35 -4.24
CA MET A 110 -23.30 -4.31 -3.37
C MET A 110 -23.26 -2.94 -4.06
N ILE A 111 -22.14 -2.61 -4.72
CA ILE A 111 -22.05 -1.38 -5.49
C ILE A 111 -23.12 -1.35 -6.58
N ARG A 112 -23.33 -2.44 -7.33
CA ARG A 112 -24.37 -2.50 -8.36
C ARG A 112 -25.81 -2.39 -7.81
N ASP A 113 -26.10 -3.08 -6.71
CA ASP A 113 -27.47 -3.33 -6.25
C ASP A 113 -28.03 -2.20 -5.36
N GLU A 114 -27.17 -1.46 -4.65
CA GLU A 114 -27.59 -0.45 -3.66
C GLU A 114 -27.60 0.99 -4.19
N GLN A 115 -27.84 1.16 -5.49
CA GLN A 115 -27.82 2.48 -6.15
C GLN A 115 -28.91 3.44 -5.67
N ASP A 116 -30.05 2.90 -5.25
CA ASP A 116 -31.19 3.70 -4.79
C ASP A 116 -30.96 4.36 -3.42
N MET A 117 -29.91 3.95 -2.68
CA MET A 117 -29.60 4.48 -1.35
C MET A 117 -29.02 5.89 -1.38
N GLY A 118 -28.72 6.42 -2.57
CA GLY A 118 -28.03 7.68 -2.76
C GLY A 118 -26.52 7.57 -2.53
N ARG A 119 -25.77 8.51 -3.12
CA ARG A 119 -24.30 8.44 -3.21
C ARG A 119 -23.60 8.38 -1.86
N ARG A 120 -24.03 9.17 -0.87
CA ARG A 120 -23.35 9.28 0.43
C ARG A 120 -23.49 8.00 1.28
N PRO A 121 -24.71 7.45 1.49
CA PRO A 121 -24.87 6.19 2.21
C PRO A 121 -24.14 5.02 1.53
N LEU A 122 -24.22 4.90 0.20
CA LEU A 122 -23.53 3.86 -0.54
C LEU A 122 -22.00 3.97 -0.37
N LEU A 123 -21.45 5.18 -0.47
CA LEU A 123 -20.02 5.42 -0.27
C LEU A 123 -19.56 5.03 1.15
N LYS A 124 -20.38 5.32 2.16
CA LYS A 124 -20.13 4.88 3.54
C LYS A 124 -20.11 3.36 3.64
N GLN A 125 -21.08 2.68 3.02
CA GLN A 125 -21.13 1.21 3.02
C GLN A 125 -19.91 0.57 2.35
N ILE A 126 -19.50 1.11 1.18
CA ILE A 126 -18.27 0.68 0.50
C ILE A 126 -17.08 0.83 1.44
N LEU A 127 -16.90 2.00 2.04
CA LEU A 127 -15.81 2.25 2.98
C LEU A 127 -15.83 1.25 4.15
N TRP A 128 -16.99 0.99 4.75
CA TRP A 128 -17.13 0.05 5.86
C TRP A 128 -16.80 -1.39 5.48
N GLN A 129 -17.16 -1.83 4.27
CA GLN A 129 -16.77 -3.14 3.75
C GLN A 129 -15.25 -3.24 3.58
N LEU A 130 -14.60 -2.21 3.00
CA LEU A 130 -13.16 -2.15 2.84
C LEU A 130 -12.42 -2.20 4.19
N LEU A 131 -12.86 -1.39 5.16
CA LEU A 131 -12.28 -1.34 6.50
C LEU A 131 -12.50 -2.64 7.27
N SER A 132 -13.67 -3.26 7.13
CA SER A 132 -13.98 -4.54 7.77
C SER A 132 -13.09 -5.67 7.27
N PHE A 133 -12.91 -5.78 5.95
CA PHE A 133 -12.08 -6.83 5.35
C PHE A 133 -10.60 -6.61 5.65
N SER A 134 -10.15 -5.35 5.64
CA SER A 134 -8.74 -4.97 5.90
C SER A 134 -8.45 -4.65 7.37
N PHE A 135 -9.32 -5.07 8.29
CA PHE A 135 -9.25 -4.68 9.71
C PHE A 135 -7.87 -4.89 10.35
N PRO A 136 -7.19 -6.06 10.22
CA PRO A 136 -5.87 -6.25 10.83
C PRO A 136 -4.85 -5.21 10.36
N ARG A 137 -4.93 -4.81 9.10
CA ARG A 137 -4.04 -3.83 8.48
C ARG A 137 -4.41 -2.40 8.91
N VAL A 138 -5.69 -2.05 8.91
CA VAL A 138 -6.19 -0.74 9.38
C VAL A 138 -5.82 -0.53 10.85
N LYS A 139 -6.00 -1.56 11.69
CA LYS A 139 -5.63 -1.54 13.12
C LYS A 139 -4.14 -1.22 13.32
N LEU A 140 -3.26 -1.79 12.49
CA LEU A 140 -1.83 -1.46 12.53
C LEU A 140 -1.58 0.02 12.23
N TYR A 141 -2.21 0.56 11.18
CA TYR A 141 -2.05 1.97 10.81
C TYR A 141 -2.56 2.92 11.89
N LEU A 142 -3.70 2.61 12.50
CA LEU A 142 -4.22 3.39 13.61
C LEU A 142 -3.28 3.33 14.82
N ASN A 143 -2.81 2.14 15.21
CA ASN A 143 -1.89 2.01 16.34
C ASN A 143 -0.61 2.82 16.14
N ASN A 144 -0.04 2.79 14.93
CA ASN A 144 1.18 3.54 14.63
C ASN A 144 0.90 5.04 14.60
N LEU A 145 -0.21 5.48 13.99
CA LEU A 145 -0.65 6.87 14.02
C LEU A 145 -0.78 7.38 15.46
N LEU A 146 -1.46 6.64 16.33
CA LEU A 146 -1.62 6.98 17.74
C LEU A 146 -0.30 7.03 18.50
N SER A 147 0.62 6.12 18.18
CA SER A 147 1.94 6.11 18.81
C SER A 147 2.75 7.38 18.49
N HIS A 148 2.53 7.96 17.31
CA HIS A 148 3.13 9.23 16.89
C HIS A 148 2.38 10.46 17.40
N LEU A 149 1.13 10.31 17.86
CA LEU A 149 0.29 11.41 18.35
C LEU A 149 0.22 11.55 19.88
N ARG A 150 0.80 10.61 20.66
CA ARG A 150 0.82 10.46 22.15
C ARG A 150 -0.24 11.19 23.01
N GLU A 151 -0.90 10.39 23.85
CA GLU A 151 -1.93 10.72 24.85
C GLU A 151 -3.10 11.56 24.29
N ARG A 152 -4.14 10.92 23.70
CA ARG A 152 -5.57 11.34 23.74
C ARG A 152 -6.55 10.49 22.91
N ALA A 153 -6.11 9.49 22.14
CA ALA A 153 -7.04 8.67 21.34
C ALA A 153 -6.82 7.17 21.56
N MET A 154 -7.47 6.57 22.56
CA MET A 154 -7.57 5.12 22.63
C MET A 154 -8.69 4.64 21.70
N PHE A 155 -8.33 3.90 20.64
CA PHE A 155 -9.32 3.13 19.89
C PHE A 155 -9.69 1.86 20.67
N PRO A 156 -10.98 1.58 20.92
CA PRO A 156 -11.41 0.33 21.55
C PRO A 156 -10.87 -0.87 20.78
N ARG A 157 -10.20 -1.79 21.49
CA ARG A 157 -9.41 -2.87 20.88
C ARG A 157 -10.19 -4.15 20.64
N ASP A 158 -11.33 -4.30 21.30
CA ASP A 158 -12.12 -5.52 21.32
C ASP A 158 -13.38 -5.39 20.44
N ILE A 159 -13.44 -6.20 19.38
CA ILE A 159 -14.55 -6.27 18.41
C ILE A 159 -15.31 -7.60 18.49
N THR A 160 -15.21 -8.31 19.61
CA THR A 160 -15.91 -9.60 19.82
C THR A 160 -17.44 -9.48 19.74
N ASN A 161 -18.00 -8.26 19.89
CA ASN A 161 -19.43 -7.98 19.73
C ASN A 161 -19.74 -7.15 18.47
N ARG A 162 -20.85 -7.45 17.77
CA ARG A 162 -21.36 -6.73 16.59
C ARG A 162 -21.52 -5.22 16.83
N ASN A 163 -21.96 -4.81 18.02
CA ASN A 163 -22.10 -3.39 18.38
C ASN A 163 -20.74 -2.69 18.51
N ALA A 164 -19.73 -3.39 19.04
CA ALA A 164 -18.37 -2.87 19.14
C ALA A 164 -17.71 -2.74 17.76
N LYS A 165 -17.96 -3.68 16.84
CA LYS A 165 -17.51 -3.59 15.44
C LYS A 165 -18.12 -2.39 14.72
N ALA A 166 -19.43 -2.18 14.84
CA ALA A 166 -20.11 -1.04 14.20
C ALA A 166 -19.57 0.31 14.73
N LYS A 167 -19.39 0.42 16.05
CA LYS A 167 -18.76 1.58 16.69
C LYS A 167 -17.34 1.82 16.16
N PHE A 168 -16.51 0.78 16.13
CA PHE A 168 -15.14 0.88 15.62
C PHE A 168 -15.09 1.38 14.16
N LEU A 169 -15.96 0.85 13.29
CA LEU A 169 -16.03 1.29 11.89
C LEU A 169 -16.47 2.76 11.79
N SER A 170 -17.42 3.18 12.63
CA SER A 170 -17.82 4.58 12.74
C SER A 170 -16.67 5.48 13.19
N ASP A 171 -15.89 5.08 14.19
CA ASP A 171 -14.75 5.86 14.67
C ASP A 171 -13.66 5.98 13.59
N CYS A 172 -13.42 4.90 12.84
CA CYS A 172 -12.51 4.90 11.69
C CYS A 172 -13.00 5.85 10.58
N GLU A 173 -14.29 5.79 10.24
CA GLU A 173 -14.91 6.68 9.26
C GLU A 173 -14.75 8.15 9.68
N THR A 174 -15.06 8.48 10.94
CA THR A 174 -14.89 9.84 11.46
C THR A 174 -13.45 10.31 11.34
N CYS A 175 -12.48 9.49 11.77
CA CYS A 175 -11.06 9.81 11.66
C CYS A 175 -10.66 10.06 10.20
N ILE A 176 -11.04 9.16 9.28
CA ILE A 176 -10.73 9.28 7.86
C ILE A 176 -11.39 10.52 7.23
N ASN A 177 -12.61 10.85 7.62
CA ASN A 177 -13.31 12.05 7.13
C ASN A 177 -12.64 13.34 7.62
N VAL A 178 -12.13 13.38 8.86
CA VAL A 178 -11.33 14.50 9.37
C VAL A 178 -10.04 14.65 8.56
N ILE A 179 -9.32 13.54 8.30
CA ILE A 179 -8.11 13.55 7.46
C ILE A 179 -8.42 14.07 6.05
N HIS A 180 -9.51 13.56 5.45
CA HIS A 180 -9.95 14.00 4.13
C HIS A 180 -10.29 15.50 4.10
N GLY A 181 -11.03 15.99 5.10
CA GLY A 181 -11.40 17.40 5.21
C GLY A 181 -10.24 18.36 5.50
N ALA A 182 -9.12 17.86 6.02
CA ALA A 182 -7.90 18.63 6.25
C ALA A 182 -6.98 18.71 5.02
N ARG A 183 -7.20 17.85 3.99
CA ARG A 183 -6.36 17.79 2.79
C ARG A 183 -6.35 19.12 2.04
N GLY A 184 -5.18 19.57 1.61
CA GLY A 184 -5.02 20.83 0.87
C GLY A 184 -5.28 22.09 1.71
N LYS A 185 -5.48 21.96 3.03
CA LYS A 185 -5.59 23.09 3.97
C LYS A 185 -4.26 23.33 4.69
N GLU A 186 -4.21 24.39 5.47
CA GLU A 186 -3.02 24.81 6.24
C GLU A 186 -2.41 23.69 7.09
N VAL A 187 -3.24 22.82 7.69
CA VAL A 187 -2.76 21.68 8.49
C VAL A 187 -2.02 20.64 7.63
N ASP A 188 -2.52 20.30 6.44
CA ASP A 188 -1.83 19.39 5.52
C ASP A 188 -0.52 20.02 5.03
N GLU A 189 -0.51 21.32 4.72
CA GLU A 189 0.71 22.03 4.32
C GLU A 189 1.73 22.12 5.45
N ALA A 190 1.30 22.36 6.69
CA ALA A 190 2.17 22.35 7.87
C ALA A 190 2.81 20.97 8.08
N ILE A 191 2.02 19.89 8.00
CA ILE A 191 2.56 18.52 8.12
C ILE A 191 3.59 18.24 7.00
N ARG A 192 3.31 18.68 5.76
CA ARG A 192 4.25 18.52 4.63
C ARG A 192 5.53 19.31 4.82
N SER A 193 5.42 20.55 5.26
CA SER A 193 6.56 21.44 5.53
C SER A 193 7.44 20.86 6.63
N GLN A 194 6.85 20.46 7.75
CA GLN A 194 7.55 19.84 8.87
C GLN A 194 8.16 18.49 8.50
N SER A 195 7.53 17.73 7.60
CA SER A 195 8.13 16.50 7.03
C SER A 195 9.33 16.75 6.14
N ARG A 196 9.65 18.00 5.79
CA ARG A 196 10.79 18.42 4.97
C ARG A 196 11.81 19.26 5.75
N ASP A 197 11.64 19.36 7.07
CA ASP A 197 12.53 20.14 7.93
C ASP A 197 13.96 19.57 7.91
N ASN A 198 14.94 20.44 8.13
CA ASN A 198 16.36 20.10 8.18
C ASN A 198 16.71 19.35 9.48
N GLU A 199 15.89 19.49 10.53
CA GLU A 199 16.03 18.72 11.77
C GLU A 199 15.53 17.28 11.58
N MET A 200 16.48 16.37 11.29
CA MET A 200 16.21 15.00 10.83
C MET A 200 15.30 14.19 11.77
N GLU A 201 15.50 14.26 13.08
CA GLU A 201 14.72 13.49 14.05
C GLU A 201 13.26 13.96 14.09
N ILE A 202 13.04 15.28 14.03
CA ILE A 202 11.70 15.87 14.02
C ILE A 202 11.02 15.57 12.68
N ALA A 203 11.71 15.80 11.56
CA ALA A 203 11.20 15.51 10.22
C ALA A 203 10.78 14.04 10.06
N GLN A 204 11.49 13.10 10.70
CA GLN A 204 11.15 11.68 10.69
C GLN A 204 9.80 11.40 11.36
N VAL A 205 9.49 12.05 12.49
CA VAL A 205 8.19 11.89 13.17
C VAL A 205 7.06 12.40 12.29
N TRP A 206 7.25 13.56 11.65
CA TRP A 206 6.27 14.12 10.71
C TRP A 206 6.11 13.28 9.44
N HIS A 207 7.19 12.68 8.94
CA HIS A 207 7.13 11.74 7.82
C HIS A 207 6.30 10.50 8.15
N GLU A 208 6.51 9.88 9.31
CA GLU A 208 5.70 8.74 9.76
C GLU A 208 4.23 9.15 9.96
N LEU A 209 3.97 10.29 10.60
CA LEU A 209 2.62 10.83 10.75
C LEU A 209 1.93 10.96 9.38
N ARG A 210 2.59 11.65 8.44
CA ARG A 210 2.09 11.84 7.07
C ARG A 210 1.85 10.51 6.36
N HIS A 211 2.74 9.53 6.54
CA HIS A 211 2.61 8.19 5.97
C HIS A 211 1.32 7.50 6.43
N TYR A 212 1.06 7.43 7.74
CA TYR A 212 -0.13 6.76 8.27
C TYR A 212 -1.43 7.49 7.95
N LEU A 213 -1.42 8.83 7.97
CA LEU A 213 -2.56 9.64 7.52
C LEU A 213 -2.92 9.32 6.05
N GLY A 214 -1.92 9.32 5.17
CA GLY A 214 -2.10 8.97 3.76
C GLY A 214 -2.61 7.55 3.57
N ARG A 215 -2.17 6.60 4.42
CA ARG A 215 -2.62 5.22 4.35
C ARG A 215 -4.08 5.03 4.75
N LEU A 216 -4.53 5.71 5.79
CA LEU A 216 -5.93 5.71 6.21
C LEU A 216 -6.82 6.40 5.16
N LEU A 217 -6.41 7.58 4.68
CA LEU A 217 -7.12 8.32 3.64
C LEU A 217 -7.32 7.50 2.36
N SER A 218 -6.36 6.64 2.02
CA SER A 218 -6.42 5.85 0.80
C SER A 218 -7.59 4.85 0.73
N TYR A 219 -8.19 4.46 1.87
CA TYR A 219 -9.41 3.64 1.90
C TYR A 219 -10.64 4.44 1.48
N ARG A 220 -10.73 5.72 1.89
CA ARG A 220 -11.79 6.61 1.43
C ARG A 220 -11.68 6.84 -0.08
N GLN A 221 -10.49 7.12 -0.55
CA GLN A 221 -10.22 7.27 -1.99
C GLN A 221 -10.50 5.99 -2.77
N ALA A 222 -10.22 4.81 -2.19
CA ALA A 222 -10.60 3.54 -2.80
C ALA A 222 -12.13 3.45 -2.96
N ALA A 223 -12.89 3.77 -1.92
CA ALA A 223 -14.35 3.76 -1.97
C ALA A 223 -14.90 4.74 -3.03
N GLU A 224 -14.32 5.94 -3.13
CA GLU A 224 -14.70 6.95 -4.13
C GLU A 224 -14.36 6.51 -5.56
N ILE A 225 -13.19 5.92 -5.78
CA ILE A 225 -12.79 5.37 -7.09
C ILE A 225 -13.70 4.20 -7.50
N LEU A 226 -14.04 3.30 -6.57
CA LEU A 226 -14.93 2.18 -6.88
C LEU A 226 -16.32 2.66 -7.28
N LEU A 227 -16.86 3.65 -6.57
CA LEU A 227 -18.15 4.26 -6.89
C LEU A 227 -18.10 5.05 -8.21
N GLY A 228 -17.05 5.86 -8.41
CA GLY A 228 -16.85 6.59 -9.68
C GLY A 228 -16.64 5.65 -10.87
N ALA A 229 -15.96 4.52 -10.68
CA ALA A 229 -15.79 3.50 -11.71
C ALA A 229 -17.13 2.85 -12.08
N PHE A 230 -18.04 2.64 -11.13
CA PHE A 230 -19.40 2.20 -11.44
C PHE A 230 -20.15 3.22 -12.27
N ASP A 231 -20.11 4.50 -11.90
CA ASP A 231 -20.76 5.58 -12.66
C ASP A 231 -20.26 5.66 -14.11
N ARG A 232 -18.95 5.41 -14.33
CA ARG A 232 -18.30 5.51 -15.65
C ARG A 232 -18.36 4.23 -16.47
N TRP A 233 -18.23 3.08 -15.83
CA TRP A 233 -18.18 1.78 -16.48
C TRP A 233 -19.11 0.79 -15.79
N PRO A 234 -20.45 0.98 -15.85
CA PRO A 234 -21.39 0.06 -15.20
C PRO A 234 -21.26 -1.39 -15.68
N SER A 235 -20.77 -1.61 -16.91
CA SER A 235 -20.48 -2.94 -17.45
C SER A 235 -19.45 -3.71 -16.64
N LEU A 236 -18.50 -3.05 -15.97
CA LEU A 236 -17.53 -3.72 -15.09
C LEU A 236 -18.17 -4.39 -13.87
N PHE A 237 -19.40 -4.01 -13.52
CA PHE A 237 -20.12 -4.49 -12.34
C PHE A 237 -21.30 -5.41 -12.70
N ARG A 238 -21.51 -5.69 -13.99
CA ARG A 238 -22.59 -6.54 -14.49
C ARG A 238 -22.04 -7.83 -15.07
N ASP A 239 -22.73 -8.93 -14.79
CA ASP A 239 -22.50 -10.25 -15.36
C ASP A 239 -21.03 -10.72 -15.32
N PHE A 240 -20.30 -10.27 -14.30
CA PHE A 240 -18.87 -10.53 -14.17
C PHE A 240 -18.59 -11.91 -13.56
N THR A 241 -17.39 -12.42 -13.86
CA THR A 241 -16.83 -13.60 -13.21
C THR A 241 -15.57 -13.23 -12.44
N ILE A 242 -15.27 -13.97 -11.36
CA ILE A 242 -14.05 -13.80 -10.58
C ILE A 242 -13.37 -15.14 -10.43
N ASP A 243 -12.10 -15.22 -10.81
CA ASP A 243 -11.25 -16.36 -10.53
C ASP A 243 -10.05 -15.97 -9.68
N THR A 244 -9.59 -16.96 -8.93
CA THR A 244 -8.43 -16.84 -8.06
C THR A 244 -7.36 -17.83 -8.46
N ILE A 245 -6.12 -17.36 -8.49
CA ILE A 245 -4.95 -18.19 -8.73
C ILE A 245 -4.47 -18.72 -7.38
N PRO A 246 -4.38 -20.04 -7.19
CA PRO A 246 -3.82 -20.62 -5.97
C PRO A 246 -2.43 -20.04 -5.68
N SER A 247 -2.20 -19.59 -4.46
CA SER A 247 -0.86 -19.15 -4.05
C SER A 247 0.11 -20.31 -4.12
N ASN A 248 1.29 -20.05 -4.65
CA ASN A 248 2.39 -21.02 -4.59
C ASN A 248 2.77 -21.30 -3.13
N GLY A 249 3.21 -22.52 -2.89
CA GLY A 249 3.82 -22.90 -1.61
C GLY A 249 5.01 -21.99 -1.31
N ARG A 250 5.31 -21.82 -0.02
CA ARG A 250 6.53 -21.14 0.39
C ARG A 250 7.74 -22.00 0.00
N ALA A 251 8.78 -21.37 -0.52
CA ALA A 251 10.04 -22.05 -0.82
C ALA A 251 10.65 -22.68 0.44
N SER A 252 11.48 -23.69 0.24
CA SER A 252 12.45 -24.11 1.25
C SER A 252 13.36 -22.94 1.63
N ARG A 253 13.93 -23.00 2.83
CA ARG A 253 14.91 -21.99 3.24
C ARG A 253 16.11 -22.06 2.28
N PRO A 254 16.47 -20.96 1.62
CA PRO A 254 17.61 -20.96 0.70
C PRO A 254 18.94 -20.97 1.43
N LEU A 255 18.97 -20.51 2.68
CA LEU A 255 20.19 -20.39 3.48
C LEU A 255 20.14 -21.32 4.71
N PRO A 256 21.29 -21.93 5.09
CA PRO A 256 21.40 -22.69 6.32
C PRO A 256 21.24 -21.77 7.55
N LYS A 257 20.88 -22.34 8.70
CA LYS A 257 20.78 -21.61 9.98
C LYS A 257 22.14 -21.33 10.64
N SER A 258 23.25 -21.67 9.96
CA SER A 258 24.59 -21.36 10.48
C SER A 258 24.76 -19.85 10.62
N LYS A 259 25.67 -19.44 11.51
CA LYS A 259 26.09 -18.04 11.57
C LYS A 259 26.65 -17.67 10.20
N LEU A 260 26.13 -16.59 9.62
CA LEU A 260 26.56 -16.05 8.34
C LEU A 260 27.07 -14.63 8.58
N THR A 261 28.31 -14.34 8.21
CA THR A 261 28.93 -13.01 8.42
C THR A 261 28.99 -12.19 7.15
N ALA A 262 29.13 -10.87 7.29
CA ALA A 262 29.38 -9.98 6.15
C ALA A 262 30.66 -10.36 5.41
N GLU A 263 31.71 -10.78 6.13
CA GLU A 263 32.97 -11.26 5.56
C GLU A 263 32.74 -12.45 4.62
N GLU A 264 32.04 -13.48 5.10
CA GLU A 264 31.74 -14.67 4.29
C GLU A 264 30.93 -14.30 3.04
N ILE A 265 29.93 -13.42 3.18
CA ILE A 265 29.10 -12.98 2.04
C ILE A 265 29.96 -12.22 1.02
N ILE A 266 30.80 -11.29 1.47
CA ILE A 266 31.65 -10.46 0.60
C ILE A 266 32.62 -11.34 -0.19
N VAL A 267 33.30 -12.27 0.49
CA VAL A 267 34.20 -13.23 -0.17
C VAL A 267 33.46 -14.06 -1.22
N ASN A 268 32.24 -14.51 -0.94
CA ASN A 268 31.44 -15.32 -1.86
C ASN A 268 30.87 -14.54 -3.06
N MET A 269 30.71 -13.21 -2.94
CA MET A 269 30.16 -12.38 -4.02
C MET A 269 31.23 -11.66 -4.86
N SER A 270 32.46 -11.59 -4.38
CA SER A 270 33.59 -11.03 -5.11
C SER A 270 34.14 -11.98 -6.16
N GLU A 271 34.70 -11.43 -7.24
CA GLU A 271 35.34 -12.19 -8.31
C GLU A 271 36.71 -12.72 -7.90
N ASN A 272 37.43 -11.97 -7.06
CA ASN A 272 38.76 -12.31 -6.58
C ASN A 272 39.06 -11.68 -5.22
N ALA A 273 40.16 -12.14 -4.60
CA ALA A 273 40.57 -11.68 -3.27
C ALA A 273 40.93 -10.19 -3.20
N SER A 274 41.42 -9.60 -4.30
CA SER A 274 41.76 -8.17 -4.34
C SER A 274 40.50 -7.31 -4.28
N GLU A 275 39.46 -7.69 -5.02
CA GLU A 275 38.15 -7.02 -4.97
C GLU A 275 37.52 -7.19 -3.58
N ALA A 276 37.53 -8.42 -3.04
CA ALA A 276 36.98 -8.69 -1.72
C ALA A 276 37.63 -7.79 -0.65
N LYS A 277 38.95 -7.61 -0.69
CA LYS A 277 39.69 -6.79 0.28
C LYS A 277 39.18 -5.34 0.35
N THR A 278 38.79 -4.76 -0.79
CA THR A 278 38.24 -3.40 -0.84
C THR A 278 36.95 -3.28 -0.01
N TYR A 279 36.05 -4.25 -0.18
CA TYR A 279 34.75 -4.28 0.49
C TYR A 279 34.82 -4.75 1.94
N LEU A 280 35.74 -5.67 2.25
CA LEU A 280 35.95 -6.15 3.62
C LEU A 280 36.35 -5.02 4.57
N GLN A 281 37.18 -4.08 4.12
CA GLN A 281 37.54 -2.92 4.95
C GLN A 281 36.33 -2.06 5.29
N GLN A 282 35.43 -1.86 4.32
CA GLN A 282 34.21 -1.09 4.51
C GLN A 282 33.22 -1.81 5.43
N ALA A 283 33.10 -3.13 5.29
CA ALA A 283 32.26 -3.94 6.15
C ALA A 283 32.76 -3.99 7.59
N TYR A 284 34.09 -4.02 7.79
CA TYR A 284 34.70 -3.95 9.13
C TYR A 284 34.31 -2.67 9.87
N ASP A 285 34.32 -1.52 9.20
CA ASP A 285 33.84 -0.26 9.79
C ASP A 285 32.38 -0.36 10.27
N LEU A 286 31.55 -1.09 9.52
CA LEU A 286 30.12 -1.29 9.79
C LEU A 286 29.84 -2.39 10.82
N GLN A 287 30.81 -3.23 11.18
CA GLN A 287 30.64 -4.19 12.27
C GLN A 287 30.37 -3.47 13.60
N ASN A 288 30.95 -2.28 13.81
CA ASN A 288 30.62 -1.42 14.97
C ASN A 288 29.16 -0.94 14.98
N MET A 289 28.46 -1.01 13.84
CA MET A 289 27.03 -0.71 13.71
C MET A 289 26.16 -1.98 13.71
N ALA A 290 26.71 -3.07 14.25
CA ALA A 290 26.07 -4.37 14.39
C ALA A 290 25.66 -5.03 13.06
N LEU A 291 26.49 -4.90 12.00
CA LEU A 291 26.21 -5.44 10.67
C LEU A 291 25.95 -6.95 10.69
N ASP A 292 26.81 -7.72 11.35
CA ASP A 292 26.69 -9.18 11.40
C ASP A 292 25.46 -9.61 12.21
N GLU A 293 25.12 -8.92 13.29
CA GLU A 293 23.88 -9.16 14.04
C GLU A 293 22.66 -8.89 13.18
N ARG A 294 22.68 -7.84 12.33
CA ARG A 294 21.56 -7.52 11.44
C ARG A 294 21.39 -8.54 10.33
N ILE A 295 22.48 -9.06 9.77
CA ILE A 295 22.46 -10.18 8.82
C ILE A 295 21.86 -11.41 9.51
N GLN A 296 22.37 -11.76 10.69
CA GLN A 296 21.94 -12.93 11.45
C GLN A 296 20.45 -12.83 11.83
N GLN A 297 19.95 -11.66 12.21
CA GLN A 297 18.52 -11.44 12.46
C GLN A 297 17.65 -11.74 11.23
N GLN A 298 18.14 -11.50 10.01
CA GLN A 298 17.39 -11.88 8.80
C GLN A 298 17.42 -13.38 8.54
N VAL A 299 18.53 -14.06 8.85
CA VAL A 299 18.69 -15.53 8.73
C VAL A 299 17.80 -16.27 9.74
N GLU A 300 17.71 -15.75 10.98
CA GLU A 300 16.94 -16.34 12.07
C GLU A 300 15.44 -16.21 11.89
N LYS A 301 15.00 -15.06 11.37
CA LYS A 301 13.62 -14.91 10.88
C LYS A 301 13.33 -16.06 9.93
N SER A 302 12.10 -16.59 9.96
CA SER A 302 11.74 -17.71 9.07
C SER A 302 11.63 -17.22 7.63
N PHE A 303 12.79 -17.05 7.00
CA PHE A 303 12.96 -16.64 5.61
C PHE A 303 12.50 -17.78 4.71
N ARG A 304 11.24 -17.72 4.33
CA ARG A 304 10.58 -18.68 3.44
C ARG A 304 9.99 -17.88 2.28
N PRO A 305 10.79 -17.68 1.22
CA PRO A 305 10.43 -16.91 0.05
C PRO A 305 9.05 -17.29 -0.53
N VAL A 306 8.33 -16.28 -1.03
CA VAL A 306 7.00 -16.43 -1.66
C VAL A 306 6.99 -15.87 -3.07
N LEU A 307 6.12 -16.37 -3.94
CA LEU A 307 6.01 -15.79 -5.29
C LEU A 307 5.16 -14.53 -5.16
N HIS A 308 5.61 -13.42 -5.75
CA HIS A 308 4.83 -12.19 -5.74
C HIS A 308 3.55 -12.34 -6.59
N ALA A 309 2.47 -11.73 -6.14
CA ALA A 309 1.15 -11.85 -6.74
C ALA A 309 1.13 -11.44 -8.22
N GLU A 310 1.83 -10.37 -8.58
CA GLU A 310 1.95 -9.89 -9.96
C GLU A 310 2.64 -10.92 -10.85
N VAL A 311 3.71 -11.53 -10.36
CA VAL A 311 4.47 -12.56 -11.08
C VAL A 311 3.61 -13.82 -11.23
N ALA A 312 2.92 -14.23 -10.16
CA ALA A 312 1.99 -15.37 -10.18
C ALA A 312 0.85 -15.15 -11.20
N LEU A 313 0.30 -13.94 -11.24
CA LEU A 313 -0.75 -13.56 -12.18
C LEU A 313 -0.21 -13.56 -13.62
N HIS A 314 0.93 -12.91 -13.86
CA HIS A 314 1.54 -12.85 -15.19
C HIS A 314 1.90 -14.25 -15.72
N GLU A 315 2.54 -15.08 -14.89
CA GLU A 315 2.88 -16.46 -15.22
C GLU A 315 1.63 -17.29 -15.58
N HIS A 316 0.55 -17.14 -14.81
CA HIS A 316 -0.71 -17.81 -15.11
C HIS A 316 -1.27 -17.40 -16.47
N LEU A 317 -1.29 -16.09 -16.77
CA LEU A 317 -1.80 -15.58 -18.04
C LEU A 317 -1.02 -16.12 -19.24
N LEU A 318 0.32 -16.18 -19.15
CA LEU A 318 1.16 -16.80 -20.17
C LEU A 318 0.81 -18.28 -20.35
N ARG A 319 0.67 -19.03 -19.25
CA ARG A 319 0.36 -20.47 -19.28
C ARG A 319 -0.98 -20.77 -19.95
N VAL A 320 -1.97 -19.89 -19.81
CA VAL A 320 -3.29 -20.05 -20.46
C VAL A 320 -3.36 -19.37 -21.84
N GLY A 321 -2.23 -18.89 -22.39
CA GLY A 321 -2.15 -18.29 -23.72
C GLY A 321 -2.74 -16.88 -23.82
N ILE A 322 -2.85 -16.15 -22.71
CA ILE A 322 -3.39 -14.78 -22.66
C ILE A 322 -2.23 -13.79 -22.73
N GLU A 323 -1.84 -13.46 -23.95
CA GLU A 323 -0.72 -12.54 -24.21
C GLU A 323 -1.14 -11.25 -24.90
N HIS A 324 -2.18 -11.32 -25.74
CA HIS A 324 -2.63 -10.21 -26.57
C HIS A 324 -3.50 -9.21 -25.78
N PRO A 325 -3.28 -7.89 -25.96
CA PRO A 325 -4.10 -6.86 -25.33
C PRO A 325 -5.60 -7.02 -25.56
N GLU A 326 -6.03 -7.60 -26.69
CA GLU A 326 -7.43 -7.85 -27.02
C GLU A 326 -8.17 -8.76 -26.04
N ARG A 327 -7.45 -9.57 -25.25
CA ARG A 327 -8.04 -10.39 -24.18
C ARG A 327 -8.27 -9.59 -22.90
N TYR A 328 -7.61 -8.44 -22.74
CA TYR A 328 -7.76 -7.57 -21.59
C TYR A 328 -8.93 -6.61 -21.79
N TRP A 329 -9.57 -6.24 -20.68
CA TRP A 329 -10.62 -5.24 -20.72
C TRP A 329 -10.08 -3.91 -21.27
N ASN A 330 -10.84 -3.27 -22.17
CA ASN A 330 -10.44 -2.05 -22.87
C ASN A 330 -9.08 -2.11 -23.59
N ASN A 331 -8.63 -3.30 -24.01
CA ASN A 331 -7.28 -3.50 -24.59
C ASN A 331 -6.13 -3.06 -23.65
N ASN A 332 -6.41 -2.96 -22.35
CA ASN A 332 -5.46 -2.46 -21.37
C ASN A 332 -4.75 -3.63 -20.70
N LYS A 333 -3.62 -4.06 -21.28
CA LYS A 333 -2.74 -5.10 -20.73
C LYS A 333 -2.09 -4.61 -19.42
N TYR A 334 -2.86 -4.65 -18.34
CA TYR A 334 -2.50 -4.08 -17.05
C TYR A 334 -2.77 -5.06 -15.91
N ILE A 335 -1.79 -5.17 -15.01
CA ILE A 335 -1.91 -5.84 -13.73
C ILE A 335 -1.86 -4.75 -12.66
N GLY A 336 -2.95 -4.57 -11.93
CA GLY A 336 -2.97 -3.70 -10.77
C GLY A 336 -2.52 -4.45 -9.52
N SER A 337 -1.99 -3.71 -8.55
CA SER A 337 -1.39 -4.29 -7.36
C SER A 337 -1.67 -3.48 -6.11
N SER A 338 -1.78 -4.17 -4.97
CA SER A 338 -2.08 -3.56 -3.67
C SER A 338 -0.91 -2.76 -3.09
N LYS A 339 0.29 -3.02 -3.63
CA LYS A 339 1.48 -2.20 -3.47
C LYS A 339 1.89 -1.72 -4.86
N PRO A 340 2.47 -0.52 -4.99
CA PRO A 340 2.79 -0.01 -6.29
C PRO A 340 3.94 -0.81 -6.90
N THR A 341 3.67 -1.75 -7.80
CA THR A 341 4.70 -2.45 -8.57
C THR A 341 4.25 -2.69 -10.02
N PHE A 342 5.24 -2.51 -10.90
CA PHE A 342 5.35 -2.87 -12.33
C PHE A 342 4.14 -2.72 -13.27
N ALA A 343 4.21 -1.66 -14.12
CA ALA A 343 4.01 -1.71 -15.58
C ALA A 343 4.00 -0.31 -16.23
N VAL A 344 3.83 0.79 -15.48
CA VAL A 344 3.79 2.17 -16.04
C VAL A 344 4.43 3.21 -15.11
N ARG A 345 5.19 2.79 -14.09
CA ARG A 345 5.92 3.71 -13.17
C ARG A 345 7.28 3.13 -12.82
N ALA A 346 8.26 3.99 -12.60
CA ALA A 346 9.52 3.61 -11.97
C ALA A 346 9.23 2.82 -10.68
N GLY A 347 9.92 1.71 -10.48
CA GLY A 347 9.82 0.94 -9.24
C GLY A 347 10.16 1.82 -8.04
N HIS A 348 9.70 1.44 -6.84
CA HIS A 348 10.05 2.20 -5.63
C HIS A 348 11.47 1.87 -5.12
N ASP A 349 12.25 1.08 -5.86
CA ASP A 349 13.62 0.64 -5.57
C ASP A 349 13.84 -0.03 -4.20
N ASN A 350 12.77 -0.52 -3.55
CA ASN A 350 12.94 -1.22 -2.27
C ASN A 350 13.38 -2.65 -2.54
N LEU A 351 14.38 -3.09 -1.79
CA LEU A 351 14.74 -4.50 -1.75
C LEU A 351 13.66 -5.31 -1.02
N TYR A 352 12.94 -6.11 -1.79
CA TYR A 352 12.21 -7.26 -1.27
C TYR A 352 13.20 -8.41 -1.11
N ALA A 353 13.44 -8.85 0.12
CA ALA A 353 14.30 -10.00 0.35
C ALA A 353 13.54 -11.32 0.18
N ASN A 354 12.28 -11.38 0.61
CA ASN A 354 11.54 -12.63 0.79
C ASN A 354 10.68 -13.03 -0.43
N TRP A 355 11.29 -13.14 -1.62
CA TRP A 355 10.60 -13.52 -2.86
C TRP A 355 11.28 -14.71 -3.54
N GLN A 356 10.53 -15.52 -4.28
CA GLN A 356 11.03 -16.65 -5.09
C GLN A 356 10.69 -16.49 -6.57
N PHE A 357 11.40 -17.22 -7.43
CA PHE A 357 11.10 -17.32 -8.86
C PHE A 357 9.83 -18.15 -9.12
N PRO A 358 9.11 -17.88 -10.22
CA PRO A 358 8.06 -18.76 -10.69
C PRO A 358 8.64 -20.16 -10.97
N PRO A 359 7.92 -21.24 -10.61
CA PRO A 359 8.37 -22.59 -10.91
C PRO A 359 8.50 -22.78 -12.44
N ALA A 360 9.50 -23.54 -12.87
CA ALA A 360 9.61 -23.90 -14.29
C ALA A 360 8.37 -24.72 -14.70
N PRO A 361 7.72 -24.41 -15.83
CA PRO A 361 6.60 -25.21 -16.31
C PRO A 361 7.03 -26.66 -16.49
N GLU A 362 6.26 -27.61 -15.97
CA GLU A 362 6.56 -29.06 -16.08
C GLU A 362 6.76 -29.49 -17.55
N GLN A 363 6.06 -28.83 -18.47
CA GLN A 363 6.11 -29.06 -19.91
C GLN A 363 7.41 -28.60 -20.57
N GLU A 364 8.09 -27.60 -20.02
CA GLU A 364 9.38 -27.10 -20.54
C GLU A 364 10.58 -27.94 -20.05
N GLY A 365 10.35 -28.80 -19.05
CA GLY A 365 11.32 -29.76 -18.55
C GLY A 365 12.69 -29.13 -18.24
N ARG A 366 13.73 -29.62 -18.92
CA ARG A 366 15.12 -29.14 -18.71
C ARG A 366 15.37 -27.74 -19.28
N MET A 367 14.63 -27.31 -20.32
CA MET A 367 14.84 -26.00 -20.94
C MET A 367 14.31 -24.87 -20.05
N GLY A 368 13.11 -25.04 -19.47
CA GLY A 368 12.55 -24.08 -18.52
C GLY A 368 13.42 -23.95 -17.25
N LEU A 369 13.99 -25.05 -16.77
CA LEU A 369 14.95 -25.03 -15.67
C LEU A 369 16.22 -24.23 -16.03
N GLN A 370 16.75 -24.42 -17.24
CA GLN A 370 17.94 -23.71 -17.71
C GLN A 370 17.68 -22.20 -17.83
N ALA A 371 16.54 -21.79 -18.41
CA ALA A 371 16.14 -20.39 -18.50
C ALA A 371 16.00 -19.74 -17.11
N ASN A 372 15.40 -20.46 -16.15
CA ASN A 372 15.32 -20.00 -14.76
C ASN A 372 16.71 -19.82 -14.12
N LEU A 373 17.65 -20.73 -14.36
CA LEU A 373 19.02 -20.63 -13.85
C LEU A 373 19.80 -19.47 -14.48
N GLU A 374 19.59 -19.21 -15.77
CA GLU A 374 20.19 -18.06 -16.46
C GLU A 374 19.68 -16.74 -15.89
N LEU A 375 18.36 -16.62 -15.72
CA LEU A 375 17.75 -15.45 -15.10
C LEU A 375 18.20 -15.26 -13.64
N LEU A 376 18.31 -16.36 -12.88
CA LEU A 376 18.87 -16.35 -11.54
C LEU A 376 20.31 -15.83 -11.52
N GLY A 377 21.14 -16.23 -12.49
CA GLY A 377 22.50 -15.72 -12.66
C GLY A 377 22.53 -14.22 -12.91
N ILE A 378 21.69 -13.72 -13.82
CA ILE A 378 21.58 -12.29 -14.14
C ILE A 378 21.18 -11.49 -12.90
N ILE A 379 20.13 -11.90 -12.19
CA ILE A 379 19.65 -11.20 -10.99
C ILE A 379 20.70 -11.27 -9.87
N THR A 380 21.41 -12.39 -9.73
CA THR A 380 22.50 -12.51 -8.77
C THR A 380 23.59 -11.46 -9.01
N VAL A 381 24.01 -11.25 -10.26
CA VAL A 381 25.00 -10.20 -10.59
C VAL A 381 24.49 -8.82 -10.24
N LEU A 382 23.22 -8.51 -10.56
CA LEU A 382 22.62 -7.21 -10.25
C LEU A 382 22.59 -6.93 -8.73
N VAL A 383 22.13 -7.89 -7.92
CA VAL A 383 22.07 -7.72 -6.47
C VAL A 383 23.46 -7.59 -5.85
N ARG A 384 24.46 -8.33 -6.37
CA ARG A 384 25.85 -8.17 -5.92
C ARG A 384 26.37 -6.77 -6.20
N ASN A 385 26.09 -6.22 -7.37
CA ASN A 385 26.49 -4.86 -7.73
C ASN A 385 25.79 -3.82 -6.85
N ASP A 386 24.51 -4.01 -6.53
CA ASP A 386 23.79 -3.13 -5.60
C ASP A 386 24.39 -3.17 -4.19
N ALA A 387 24.71 -4.36 -3.67
CA ALA A 387 25.36 -4.52 -2.36
C ALA A 387 26.75 -3.86 -2.32
N LYS A 388 27.56 -4.07 -3.36
CA LYS A 388 28.88 -3.43 -3.51
C LYS A 388 28.76 -1.90 -3.56
N ARG A 389 27.84 -1.38 -4.37
CA ARG A 389 27.56 0.05 -4.46
C ARG A 389 27.12 0.62 -3.11
N THR A 390 26.23 -0.06 -2.38
CA THR A 390 25.76 0.41 -1.07
C THR A 390 26.88 0.40 -0.03
N LEU A 391 27.80 -0.57 -0.06
CA LEU A 391 29.01 -0.56 0.77
C LEU A 391 29.88 0.68 0.46
N ASP A 392 30.14 0.94 -0.82
CA ASP A 392 31.00 2.05 -1.28
C ASP A 392 30.37 3.42 -0.96
N GLU A 393 29.11 3.61 -1.36
CA GLU A 393 28.42 4.90 -1.30
C GLU A 393 27.78 5.16 0.08
N ARG A 394 27.65 4.13 0.93
CA ARG A 394 26.89 4.15 2.19
C ARG A 394 25.46 4.67 2.01
N ARG A 395 24.89 4.43 0.83
CA ARG A 395 23.60 4.96 0.36
C ARG A 395 22.74 3.85 -0.25
N PRO A 396 21.86 3.22 0.55
CA PRO A 396 20.93 2.21 0.05
C PRO A 396 19.90 2.85 -0.88
N ARG A 397 19.37 2.05 -1.80
CA ARG A 397 18.24 2.45 -2.65
C ARG A 397 16.91 2.17 -1.97
N GLY A 398 15.89 2.88 -2.43
CA GLY A 398 14.52 2.68 -2.00
C GLY A 398 14.11 3.46 -0.75
N LYS A 399 12.82 3.34 -0.45
CA LYS A 399 12.12 4.02 0.63
C LYS A 399 12.04 3.14 1.87
N ARG A 400 11.84 3.79 3.02
CA ARG A 400 11.58 3.11 4.30
C ARG A 400 10.30 2.27 4.24
N HIS A 401 9.25 2.86 3.68
CA HIS A 401 7.95 2.19 3.49
C HIS A 401 7.82 1.69 2.07
N ASP A 402 7.23 0.51 1.91
CA ASP A 402 6.92 -0.11 0.61
C ASP A 402 5.58 0.34 0.02
N SER A 403 4.92 1.25 0.72
CA SER A 403 3.61 1.79 0.38
C SER A 403 3.74 3.30 0.14
N ASN A 404 3.11 3.82 -0.92
CA ASN A 404 3.21 5.25 -1.25
C ASN A 404 2.40 6.13 -0.30
N THR A 405 3.03 7.09 0.38
CA THR A 405 2.35 8.06 1.26
C THR A 405 1.19 8.79 0.57
N ALA A 406 1.33 9.11 -0.71
CA ALA A 406 0.26 9.69 -1.53
C ALA A 406 -0.53 8.61 -2.30
N SER A 407 -1.85 8.74 -2.28
CA SER A 407 -2.78 8.03 -3.16
C SER A 407 -3.57 9.10 -3.93
N SER A 408 -3.57 8.99 -5.27
CA SER A 408 -4.19 9.99 -6.15
C SER A 408 -5.64 9.62 -6.43
N MET A 409 -6.52 10.61 -6.41
CA MET A 409 -7.87 10.54 -6.99
C MET A 409 -7.80 11.07 -8.42
N PRO A 410 -8.10 10.25 -9.43
CA PRO A 410 -8.23 10.76 -10.78
C PRO A 410 -9.37 11.78 -10.89
N ALA A 411 -9.07 12.97 -11.42
CA ALA A 411 -10.08 13.99 -11.74
C ALA A 411 -11.17 13.45 -12.68
N TYR A 412 -10.86 12.40 -13.44
CA TYR A 412 -11.81 11.61 -14.24
C TYR A 412 -13.04 11.11 -13.46
N PHE A 413 -12.87 10.86 -12.16
CA PHE A 413 -13.95 10.45 -11.24
C PHE A 413 -14.55 11.61 -10.44
N ASP A 414 -13.96 12.81 -10.53
CA ASP A 414 -14.55 14.00 -9.93
C ASP A 414 -15.73 14.48 -10.79
N LEU A 415 -16.90 14.49 -10.17
CA LEU A 415 -18.18 14.84 -10.79
C LEU A 415 -18.90 15.93 -9.98
N GLY A 416 -18.18 16.71 -9.18
CA GLY A 416 -18.76 17.86 -8.49
C GLY A 416 -18.91 19.09 -9.40
N SER A 417 -20.08 19.26 -10.06
CA SER A 417 -20.74 20.58 -10.36
C SER A 417 -21.80 20.56 -11.47
N HIS A 418 -21.94 19.50 -12.28
CA HIS A 418 -22.97 19.47 -13.35
C HIS A 418 -24.16 18.55 -13.01
N GLY A 419 -24.79 18.85 -11.88
CA GLY A 419 -26.19 18.52 -11.65
C GLY A 419 -27.06 19.72 -12.02
N THR A 420 -27.97 19.53 -12.97
CA THR A 420 -29.04 20.46 -13.39
C THR A 420 -28.60 21.73 -14.13
N SER A 421 -28.47 21.63 -15.44
CA SER A 421 -28.81 22.72 -16.35
C SER A 421 -29.50 22.12 -17.56
N SER A 422 -30.81 22.01 -17.43
CA SER A 422 -31.75 21.88 -18.55
C SER A 422 -31.32 22.82 -19.68
N GLN A 423 -31.30 22.26 -20.90
CA GLN A 423 -31.15 23.00 -22.14
C GLN A 423 -32.09 24.21 -22.16
N THR A 424 -31.52 25.41 -22.07
CA THR A 424 -32.12 26.60 -22.67
C THR A 424 -31.06 27.27 -23.51
N SER A 425 -31.22 27.07 -24.81
CA SER A 425 -30.61 27.88 -25.85
C SER A 425 -30.88 29.36 -25.60
N ASN A 426 -29.84 30.17 -25.41
CA ASN A 426 -29.87 31.53 -25.89
C ASN A 426 -28.49 32.01 -26.31
N SER A 427 -28.40 32.25 -27.61
CA SER A 427 -27.32 32.91 -28.31
C SER A 427 -27.16 34.35 -27.80
N ARG A 428 -25.92 34.77 -27.49
CA ARG A 428 -25.40 36.09 -27.82
C ARG A 428 -23.89 36.18 -27.60
N ARG A 429 -23.26 36.81 -28.60
CA ARG A 429 -21.82 37.05 -28.80
C ARG A 429 -21.20 37.94 -27.72
N PRO A 430 -19.85 37.92 -27.59
CA PRO A 430 -19.13 38.70 -26.60
C PRO A 430 -18.98 40.15 -27.06
N ASP A 431 -19.14 41.10 -26.15
CA ASP A 431 -18.65 42.46 -26.37
C ASP A 431 -17.69 42.87 -25.27
N ARG A 432 -16.67 43.60 -25.72
CA ARG A 432 -15.45 43.95 -25.04
C ARG A 432 -15.63 45.32 -24.37
N ASP A 433 -15.01 45.42 -23.20
CA ASP A 433 -14.22 46.58 -22.74
C ASP A 433 -14.88 47.68 -21.88
N LYS A 434 -14.05 48.09 -20.89
CA LYS A 434 -14.01 49.33 -20.09
C LYS A 434 -14.90 49.49 -18.85
N GLY A 435 -14.21 49.73 -17.73
CA GLY A 435 -14.66 50.72 -16.75
C GLY A 435 -14.24 50.48 -15.30
N LEU A 436 -13.01 50.85 -14.97
CA LEU A 436 -12.58 51.11 -13.58
C LEU A 436 -13.48 52.16 -12.93
N GLN A 437 -14.20 51.79 -11.85
CA GLN A 437 -14.61 52.72 -10.80
C GLN A 437 -14.55 52.04 -9.44
N ARG A 438 -13.64 52.55 -8.59
CA ARG A 438 -13.66 52.37 -7.13
C ARG A 438 -14.77 53.25 -6.55
N LYS A 439 -15.62 52.67 -5.71
CA LYS A 439 -16.30 53.39 -4.60
C LYS A 439 -16.60 52.40 -3.48
N ASP A 440 -16.35 52.87 -2.28
CA ASP A 440 -16.50 52.20 -1.00
C ASP A 440 -17.98 52.01 -0.61
N GLY A 441 -18.27 51.01 0.23
CA GLY A 441 -19.41 51.03 1.15
C GLY A 441 -20.38 49.84 1.10
N SER A 442 -20.32 49.03 2.17
CA SER A 442 -21.41 48.26 2.80
C SER A 442 -22.16 47.17 2.01
N GLY A 443 -22.08 45.91 2.48
CA GLY A 443 -23.10 44.89 2.18
C GLY A 443 -22.69 43.45 2.50
N ALA A 444 -22.94 43.03 3.75
CA ALA A 444 -23.25 41.68 4.23
C ALA A 444 -22.61 40.45 3.54
N TYR A 445 -21.57 39.88 4.18
CA TYR A 445 -21.26 38.46 4.06
C TYR A 445 -22.26 37.65 4.92
N LYS A 446 -23.09 36.82 4.26
CA LYS A 446 -23.69 35.65 4.89
C LYS A 446 -22.68 34.51 4.77
N GLY A 447 -21.92 34.29 5.84
CA GLY A 447 -21.20 33.03 6.05
C GLY A 447 -22.17 32.05 6.72
N ASP A 448 -22.37 30.89 6.11
CA ASP A 448 -23.10 29.79 6.74
C ASP A 448 -22.20 29.17 7.82
N ASP A 449 -22.66 29.39 9.04
CA ASP A 449 -22.05 29.14 10.33
C ASP A 449 -22.12 27.64 10.67
N TRP A 450 -20.95 27.01 10.91
CA TRP A 450 -20.84 25.68 11.51
C TRP A 450 -19.77 25.71 12.61
N ASP A 451 -20.06 26.41 13.71
CA ASP A 451 -19.41 26.21 15.00
C ASP A 451 -20.42 26.43 16.14
N SER A 452 -21.05 25.36 16.63
CA SER A 452 -21.49 25.33 18.04
C SER A 452 -21.75 23.89 18.50
N TYR A 453 -20.95 23.44 19.47
CA TYR A 453 -21.46 22.66 20.60
C TYR A 453 -20.63 23.03 21.82
N GLU A 454 -21.18 23.94 22.62
CA GLU A 454 -20.65 24.33 23.92
C GLU A 454 -20.76 23.20 24.93
N LEU A 455 -19.69 23.05 25.72
CA LEU A 455 -19.66 22.34 26.99
C LEU A 455 -20.67 22.96 27.96
N ILE A 456 -21.49 22.13 28.60
CA ILE A 456 -22.09 22.46 29.89
C ILE A 456 -21.51 21.51 30.93
N ALA A 457 -20.63 22.06 31.75
CA ALA A 457 -20.25 21.52 33.04
C ALA A 457 -21.14 22.18 34.12
N SER A 458 -21.72 21.37 34.99
CA SER A 458 -22.27 21.82 36.26
C SER A 458 -21.78 20.86 37.33
N GLY A 459 -20.91 21.39 38.19
CA GLY A 459 -20.45 20.75 39.42
C GLY A 459 -21.44 20.94 40.56
N GLY A 460 -21.30 20.08 41.56
CA GLY A 460 -21.93 20.16 42.87
C GLY A 460 -21.18 19.22 43.79
N ASP A 461 -20.30 19.80 44.60
CA ASP A 461 -19.54 19.17 45.68
C ASP A 461 -20.48 18.61 46.76
N ASP A 462 -20.09 17.51 47.39
CA ASP A 462 -20.36 17.19 48.80
C ASP A 462 -19.48 15.97 49.22
N GLU A 463 -18.43 16.25 50.00
CA GLU A 463 -17.74 15.33 50.90
C GLU A 463 -18.22 15.63 52.35
N PRO A 464 -17.90 14.86 53.44
CA PRO A 464 -17.05 13.66 53.55
C PRO A 464 -17.66 12.55 54.46
N GLY A 465 -17.01 11.39 54.56
CA GLY A 465 -17.40 10.34 55.52
C GLY A 465 -16.49 9.11 55.58
N ASN A 466 -15.51 9.19 56.49
CA ASN A 466 -14.60 8.15 56.99
C ASN A 466 -15.30 6.82 57.37
N ASP A 467 -14.68 5.67 57.06
CA ASP A 467 -14.35 4.58 58.01
C ASP A 467 -13.75 3.36 57.29
N GLY A 468 -12.66 2.83 57.86
CA GLY A 468 -11.83 1.80 57.26
C GLY A 468 -12.22 0.35 57.55
N ALA A 469 -11.51 -0.58 56.92
CA ALA A 469 -11.01 -1.82 57.53
C ALA A 469 -10.21 -2.63 56.49
N SER A 470 -8.94 -2.86 56.83
CA SER A 470 -8.07 -3.89 56.29
C SER A 470 -8.69 -5.29 56.47
N ILE A 471 -8.61 -6.19 55.49
CA ILE A 471 -8.31 -7.63 55.70
C ILE A 471 -7.53 -8.19 54.51
N SER A 472 -6.40 -8.80 54.88
CA SER A 472 -5.47 -9.69 54.18
C SER A 472 -6.08 -10.89 53.44
N GLY A 473 -5.37 -11.46 52.47
CA GLY A 473 -5.66 -12.84 52.02
C GLY A 473 -4.85 -13.33 50.83
N GLU A 474 -3.67 -13.89 51.13
CA GLU A 474 -2.80 -14.66 50.24
C GLU A 474 -3.41 -16.02 49.78
N ARG A 475 -2.92 -16.49 48.62
CA ARG A 475 -2.82 -17.90 48.13
C ARG A 475 -4.10 -18.64 47.71
N TYR A 476 -4.18 -19.02 46.43
CA TYR A 476 -3.55 -20.23 45.87
C TYR A 476 -3.27 -20.05 44.38
#